data_AF-A0AAE1KI15-F1
#
_entry.id   AF-A0AAE1KI15-F1
#
_cell.length_a   1.000
_cell.length_b   1.000
_cell.length_c   1.000
_cell.angle_alpha   90.00
_cell.angle_beta   90.00
_cell.angle_gamma   90.00
#
_symmetry.space_group_name_H-M   'P 1'
#
loop_
_entity.id
_entity.type
_entity.pdbx_description
1 polymer ?
#
loop_
_entity_poly.entity_id
_entity_poly.type
_entity_poly.pdbx_seq_one_letter_code
_entity_poly.pdbx_strand_id
1 'polypeptide(L)'
;MFTQASILVVLLGVAVSMPSDLYSPAPRQSGGYSQDQPIPYNFQYGVRDEYAGTDFSQNEESDGNSVSGTYTVQLPDGRKQTVTYTADDYGGYVADVQYYGEAQYPQEYGPPITFKPQAYGSQPSYQAPQPSYQPPQPSYL
;
A
#
# COMPACT_ATOMS: atom_id res chain seq x y z
N MET A 1 49.35 26.61 -18.07
CA MET A 1 49.29 28.09 -18.12
C MET A 1 48.23 28.50 -19.13
N PHE A 2 46.98 28.70 -18.72
CA PHE A 2 45.98 29.53 -19.41
C PHE A 2 44.94 30.01 -18.36
N THR A 3 45.20 31.23 -17.89
CA THR A 3 44.32 32.35 -17.49
C THR A 3 42.88 32.14 -16.95
N GLN A 4 42.62 32.78 -15.80
CA GLN A 4 41.34 33.05 -15.13
C GLN A 4 40.36 33.91 -15.96
N ALA A 5 39.06 33.80 -15.64
CA ALA A 5 38.18 34.97 -15.45
C ALA A 5 36.90 34.60 -14.66
N SER A 6 36.82 35.08 -13.42
CA SER A 6 35.58 35.16 -12.64
C SER A 6 34.95 36.53 -12.87
N ILE A 7 33.63 36.60 -13.10
CA ILE A 7 32.87 37.86 -12.99
C ILE A 7 31.61 37.58 -12.16
N LEU A 8 31.56 38.26 -11.01
CA LEU A 8 30.46 38.32 -10.07
C LEU A 8 29.82 39.70 -10.25
N VAL A 9 28.55 39.76 -10.64
CA VAL A 9 27.78 41.01 -10.72
C VAL A 9 26.66 40.95 -9.70
N VAL A 10 26.79 41.77 -8.66
CA VAL A 10 25.73 42.12 -7.71
C VAL A 10 25.20 43.47 -8.13
N LEU A 11 23.90 43.58 -8.39
CA LEU A 11 23.20 44.85 -8.53
C LEU A 11 21.99 44.86 -7.58
N LEU A 12 22.15 45.65 -6.52
CA LEU A 12 21.07 46.09 -5.62
C LEU A 12 20.21 47.15 -6.30
N GLY A 13 18.89 47.05 -6.17
CA GLY A 13 17.95 48.15 -6.40
C GLY A 13 16.87 48.15 -5.32
N VAL A 14 16.66 49.27 -4.64
CA VAL A 14 15.61 49.48 -3.62
C VAL A 14 14.94 50.84 -3.84
N ALA A 15 13.61 50.88 -3.91
CA ALA A 15 12.70 51.96 -3.46
C ALA A 15 11.24 51.53 -3.76
N VAL A 16 10.33 51.19 -2.83
CA VAL A 16 9.57 51.89 -1.75
C VAL A 16 8.08 52.13 -2.12
N SER A 17 7.22 51.44 -1.35
CA SER A 17 5.82 51.66 -0.86
C SER A 17 4.60 51.93 -1.77
N MET A 18 3.49 51.20 -1.53
CA MET A 18 2.30 51.65 -0.76
C MET A 18 1.28 50.49 -0.53
N PRO A 19 0.36 50.61 0.46
CA PRO A 19 -0.31 49.47 1.10
C PRO A 19 -1.67 49.15 0.49
N SER A 20 -2.04 47.87 0.49
CA SER A 20 -3.43 47.45 0.33
C SER A 20 -3.69 46.22 1.20
N ASP A 21 -4.35 46.51 2.32
CA ASP A 21 -5.31 45.68 3.04
C ASP A 21 -4.88 44.29 3.55
N LEU A 22 -4.66 44.28 4.86
CA LEU A 22 -5.05 43.23 5.81
C LEU A 22 -5.90 42.07 5.24
N TYR A 23 -5.22 41.04 4.78
CA TYR A 23 -5.62 39.67 5.07
C TYR A 23 -4.36 38.80 5.16
N SER A 24 -3.70 38.81 6.31
CA SER A 24 -2.71 37.78 6.62
C SER A 24 -3.47 36.52 6.99
N PRO A 25 -3.41 35.42 6.22
CA PRO A 25 -3.85 34.14 6.76
C PRO A 25 -3.03 33.87 8.03
N ALA A 26 -3.68 33.45 9.10
CA ALA A 26 -3.00 33.02 10.31
C ALA A 26 -1.85 32.07 9.92
N PRO A 27 -0.66 32.15 10.56
CA PRO A 27 0.43 31.25 10.26
C PRO A 27 -0.11 29.83 10.40
N ARG A 28 -0.25 29.14 9.27
CA ARG A 28 -0.53 27.72 9.29
C ARG A 28 0.66 27.14 10.02
N GLN A 29 0.46 26.69 11.26
CA GLN A 29 1.39 25.77 11.89
C GLN A 29 1.46 24.59 10.95
N SER A 30 2.51 24.57 10.13
CA SER A 30 2.88 23.44 9.31
C SER A 30 3.24 22.35 10.31
N GLY A 31 2.23 21.59 10.74
CA GLY A 31 2.44 20.30 11.35
C GLY A 31 3.18 19.49 10.29
N GLY A 32 4.50 19.43 10.42
CA GLY A 32 5.37 18.67 9.56
C GLY A 32 5.09 17.19 9.79
N TYR A 33 4.04 16.69 9.17
CA TYR A 33 4.08 15.31 8.71
C TYR A 33 5.15 15.30 7.64
N SER A 34 6.26 14.61 7.91
CA SER A 34 7.22 14.24 6.88
C SER A 34 6.46 13.44 5.82
N GLN A 35 5.91 14.12 4.82
CA GLN A 35 5.11 13.49 3.75
C GLN A 35 5.96 12.67 2.79
N ASP A 36 7.28 12.68 2.96
CA ASP A 36 8.22 12.09 2.00
C ASP A 36 8.72 10.69 2.38
N GLN A 37 8.29 10.10 3.51
CA GLN A 37 8.71 8.74 3.90
C GLN A 37 7.53 7.77 3.99
N PRO A 38 7.61 6.60 3.33
CA PRO A 38 6.61 5.55 3.48
C PRO A 38 6.54 5.08 4.95
N ILE A 39 5.32 4.80 5.42
CA ILE A 39 5.07 4.40 6.81
C ILE A 39 5.07 2.86 6.88
N PRO A 40 5.82 2.24 7.82
CA PRO A 40 5.77 0.81 8.05
C PRO A 40 4.36 0.29 8.35
N TYR A 41 4.04 -0.90 7.88
CA TYR A 41 2.76 -1.56 8.15
C TYR A 41 2.91 -3.07 8.27
N ASN A 42 1.90 -3.72 8.84
CA ASN A 42 1.75 -5.17 8.83
C ASN A 42 0.26 -5.49 8.83
N PHE A 43 -0.17 -6.43 7.99
CA PHE A 43 -1.51 -6.96 8.01
C PHE A 43 -1.54 -8.46 7.71
N GLN A 44 -2.62 -9.10 8.14
CA GLN A 44 -2.97 -10.44 7.70
C GLN A 44 -4.49 -10.58 7.56
N TYR A 45 -4.92 -11.45 6.65
CA TYR A 45 -6.30 -11.91 6.57
C TYR A 45 -6.39 -13.34 6.02
N GLY A 46 -7.55 -13.96 6.17
CA GLY A 46 -7.84 -15.24 5.56
C GLY A 46 -9.33 -15.48 5.39
N VAL A 47 -9.68 -16.30 4.40
CA VAL A 47 -11.03 -16.75 4.08
C VAL A 47 -11.00 -18.26 4.00
N ARG A 48 -11.87 -18.91 4.78
CA ARG A 48 -12.09 -20.35 4.72
C ARG A 48 -13.58 -20.62 4.65
N ASP A 49 -14.03 -21.06 3.49
CA ASP A 49 -15.41 -21.44 3.23
C ASP A 49 -15.43 -22.87 2.66
N GLU A 50 -15.83 -23.81 3.50
CA GLU A 50 -15.91 -25.24 3.15
C GLU A 50 -17.02 -25.52 2.13
N TYR A 51 -18.11 -24.71 2.12
CA TYR A 51 -19.20 -24.87 1.16
C TYR A 51 -18.78 -24.42 -0.24
N ALA A 52 -18.10 -23.27 -0.33
CA ALA A 52 -17.56 -22.76 -1.58
C ALA A 52 -16.24 -23.45 -2.01
N GLY A 53 -15.65 -24.29 -1.16
CA GLY A 53 -14.34 -24.91 -1.41
C GLY A 53 -13.18 -23.91 -1.44
N THR A 54 -13.36 -22.76 -0.80
CA THR A 54 -12.45 -21.62 -0.86
C THR A 54 -11.56 -21.56 0.38
N ASP A 55 -10.23 -21.57 0.19
CA ASP A 55 -9.24 -21.39 1.24
C ASP A 55 -8.15 -20.42 0.75
N PHE A 56 -8.16 -19.20 1.30
CA PHE A 56 -7.24 -18.11 0.99
C PHE A 56 -6.63 -17.55 2.26
N SER A 57 -5.36 -17.16 2.21
CA SER A 57 -4.74 -16.35 3.26
C SER A 57 -3.68 -15.41 2.67
N GLN A 58 -3.46 -14.28 3.34
CA GLN A 58 -2.35 -13.37 3.05
C GLN A 58 -1.79 -12.82 4.37
N ASN A 59 -0.47 -12.70 4.44
CA ASN A 59 0.23 -11.81 5.34
C ASN A 59 1.21 -10.95 4.53
N GLU A 60 1.35 -9.69 4.94
CA GLU A 60 2.31 -8.78 4.33
C GLU A 60 2.75 -7.74 5.37
N GLU A 61 4.01 -7.38 5.31
CA GLU A 61 4.59 -6.31 6.09
C GLU A 61 5.54 -5.45 5.26
N SER A 62 5.65 -4.19 5.66
CA SER A 62 6.61 -3.25 5.10
C SER A 62 7.31 -2.51 6.22
N ASP A 63 8.62 -2.32 6.07
CA ASP A 63 9.45 -1.45 6.91
C ASP A 63 9.52 -0.01 6.40
N GLY A 64 8.74 0.33 5.36
CA GLY A 64 8.78 1.62 4.67
C GLY A 64 9.80 1.71 3.53
N ASN A 65 10.65 0.70 3.34
CA ASN A 65 11.62 0.64 2.24
C ASN A 65 11.46 -0.63 1.39
N SER A 66 11.04 -1.72 2.02
CA SER A 66 10.79 -3.01 1.42
C SER A 66 9.44 -3.56 1.89
N VAL A 67 8.85 -4.43 1.09
CA VAL A 67 7.65 -5.19 1.40
C VAL A 67 8.01 -6.67 1.37
N SER A 68 7.53 -7.45 2.33
CA SER A 68 7.61 -8.90 2.27
C SER A 68 6.28 -9.51 2.69
N GLY A 69 5.94 -10.65 2.09
CA GLY A 69 4.68 -11.29 2.41
C GLY A 69 4.56 -12.70 1.87
N THR A 70 3.46 -13.35 2.25
CA THR A 70 3.07 -14.64 1.72
C THR A 70 1.57 -14.64 1.47
N TYR A 71 1.14 -15.23 0.36
CA TYR A 71 -0.27 -15.56 0.16
C TYR A 71 -0.44 -17.02 -0.21
N THR A 72 -1.60 -17.58 0.14
CA THR A 72 -1.97 -18.97 -0.16
C THR A 72 -3.32 -19.01 -0.85
N VAL A 73 -3.43 -19.87 -1.87
CA VAL A 73 -4.64 -20.10 -2.65
C VAL A 73 -4.88 -21.61 -2.81
N GLN A 74 -6.07 -22.08 -2.48
CA GLN A 74 -6.53 -23.40 -2.91
C GLN A 74 -6.96 -23.34 -4.39
N LEU A 75 -6.31 -24.12 -5.25
CA LEU A 75 -6.59 -24.17 -6.68
C LEU A 75 -7.70 -25.16 -7.01
N PRO A 76 -8.43 -24.95 -8.13
CA PRO A 76 -9.48 -25.87 -8.60
C PRO A 76 -8.98 -27.28 -8.95
N ASP A 77 -7.68 -27.43 -9.24
CA ASP A 77 -7.04 -28.72 -9.51
C ASP A 77 -6.68 -29.49 -8.22
N GLY A 78 -7.08 -28.99 -7.06
CA GLY A 78 -6.83 -29.60 -5.75
C GLY A 78 -5.48 -29.23 -5.12
N ARG A 79 -4.58 -28.56 -5.84
CA ARG A 79 -3.30 -28.11 -5.26
C ARG A 79 -3.47 -26.85 -4.43
N LYS A 80 -2.58 -26.69 -3.46
CA LYS A 80 -2.42 -25.44 -2.71
C LYS A 80 -1.21 -24.70 -3.25
N GLN A 81 -1.44 -23.48 -3.75
CA GLN A 81 -0.38 -22.58 -4.18
C GLN A 81 0.00 -21.67 -3.01
N THR A 82 1.29 -21.58 -2.71
CA THR A 82 1.85 -20.62 -1.75
C THR A 82 2.85 -19.76 -2.49
N VAL A 83 2.73 -18.44 -2.35
CA VAL A 83 3.63 -17.48 -2.96
C VAL A 83 4.25 -16.63 -1.88
N THR A 84 5.56 -16.72 -1.75
CA THR A 84 6.37 -15.91 -0.83
C THR A 84 7.09 -14.86 -1.66
N TYR A 85 6.95 -13.59 -1.30
CA TYR A 85 7.47 -12.50 -2.12
C TYR A 85 8.15 -11.40 -1.30
N THR A 86 9.01 -10.67 -1.99
CA THR A 86 9.66 -9.44 -1.54
C THR A 86 9.56 -8.39 -2.64
N ALA A 87 9.40 -7.12 -2.27
CA ALA A 87 9.43 -5.99 -3.20
C ALA A 87 10.21 -4.81 -2.61
N ASP A 88 11.13 -4.25 -3.38
CA ASP A 88 11.88 -3.03 -3.03
C ASP A 88 12.26 -2.25 -4.30
N ASP A 89 12.79 -1.04 -4.13
CA ASP A 89 13.15 -0.13 -5.23
C ASP A 89 14.35 -0.61 -6.09
N TYR A 90 15.15 -1.56 -5.59
CA TYR A 90 16.37 -2.03 -6.24
C TYR A 90 16.15 -3.35 -6.99
N GLY A 91 15.58 -4.35 -6.33
CA GLY A 91 15.30 -5.69 -6.82
C GLY A 91 13.93 -5.83 -7.48
N GLY A 92 13.04 -4.86 -7.30
CA GLY A 92 11.65 -4.96 -7.75
C GLY A 92 10.90 -6.09 -7.03
N TYR A 93 9.82 -6.58 -7.63
CA TYR A 93 9.04 -7.69 -7.09
C TYR A 93 9.68 -9.04 -7.46
N VAL A 94 10.03 -9.83 -6.45
CA VAL A 94 10.56 -11.19 -6.59
C VAL A 94 9.71 -12.15 -5.76
N ALA A 95 9.33 -13.27 -6.34
CA ALA A 95 8.47 -14.26 -5.68
C ALA A 95 8.95 -15.70 -5.92
N ASP A 96 8.87 -16.50 -4.86
CA ASP A 96 8.96 -17.95 -4.89
C ASP A 96 7.54 -18.54 -4.87
N VAL A 97 7.24 -19.40 -5.84
CA VAL A 97 5.91 -20.00 -6.01
C VAL A 97 6.01 -21.50 -5.80
N GLN A 98 5.38 -21.98 -4.74
CA GLN A 98 5.32 -23.40 -4.39
C GLN A 98 3.91 -23.95 -4.58
N TYR A 99 3.84 -25.20 -5.00
CA TYR A 99 2.60 -25.95 -5.13
C TYR A 99 2.69 -27.20 -4.27
N TYR A 100 1.66 -27.42 -3.45
CA TYR A 100 1.52 -28.61 -2.61
C TYR A 100 0.30 -29.42 -3.05
N GLY A 101 0.41 -30.74 -2.97
CA GLY A 101 -0.60 -31.68 -3.45
C GLY A 101 -0.40 -32.11 -4.91
N GLU A 102 -1.34 -32.91 -5.41
CA GLU A 102 -1.30 -33.43 -6.79
C GLU A 102 -2.36 -32.74 -7.63
N ALA A 103 -1.99 -32.31 -8.84
CA ALA A 103 -2.93 -31.74 -9.78
C ALA A 103 -3.90 -32.82 -10.27
N GLN A 104 -5.20 -32.60 -10.03
CA GLN A 104 -6.26 -33.45 -10.53
C GLN A 104 -6.88 -32.79 -11.76
N TYR A 105 -6.80 -33.49 -12.89
CA TYR A 105 -7.42 -33.07 -14.14
C TYR A 105 -8.64 -33.94 -14.40
N PRO A 106 -9.84 -33.38 -14.58
CA PRO A 106 -10.99 -34.17 -14.97
C PRO A 106 -10.72 -34.81 -16.34
N GLN A 107 -10.80 -36.13 -16.41
CA GLN A 107 -10.68 -36.92 -17.64
C GLN A 107 -11.87 -36.68 -18.59
N GLU A 108 -12.96 -36.12 -18.07
CA GLU A 108 -14.20 -35.85 -18.79
C GLU A 108 -14.45 -34.35 -18.82
N TYR A 109 -14.34 -33.76 -20.01
CA TYR A 109 -14.72 -32.38 -20.26
C TYR A 109 -16.26 -32.34 -20.30
N GLY A 110 -16.88 -32.06 -19.15
CA GLY A 110 -18.30 -31.75 -19.10
C GLY A 110 -18.62 -30.49 -19.94
N PRO A 111 -19.89 -30.26 -20.32
CA PRO A 111 -20.28 -28.99 -20.94
C PRO A 111 -19.85 -27.83 -20.02
N PRO A 112 -19.48 -26.66 -20.58
CA PRO A 112 -18.99 -25.53 -19.80
C PRO A 112 -19.89 -25.24 -18.62
N ILE A 113 -19.30 -25.20 -17.42
CA ILE A 113 -20.02 -24.88 -16.18
C ILE A 113 -20.54 -23.43 -16.33
N THR A 114 -21.83 -23.28 -16.60
CA THR A 114 -22.47 -21.97 -16.54
C THR A 114 -22.88 -21.74 -15.10
N PHE A 115 -22.08 -20.97 -14.37
CA PHE A 115 -22.48 -20.45 -13.07
C PHE A 115 -23.64 -19.48 -13.29
N LYS A 116 -24.87 -19.90 -12.97
CA LYS A 116 -25.95 -18.94 -12.78
C LYS A 116 -25.56 -18.08 -11.58
N PRO A 117 -25.58 -16.74 -11.67
CA PRO A 117 -25.29 -15.91 -10.51
C PRO A 117 -26.26 -16.30 -9.40
N GLN A 118 -25.72 -16.92 -8.36
CA GLN A 118 -26.47 -17.14 -7.14
C GLN A 118 -26.69 -15.75 -6.55
N ALA A 119 -27.95 -15.37 -6.35
CA ALA A 119 -28.28 -14.12 -5.70
C ALA A 119 -27.74 -14.21 -4.27
N TYR A 120 -26.53 -13.69 -4.06
CA TYR A 120 -26.00 -13.47 -2.73
C TYR A 120 -26.99 -12.53 -2.04
N GLY A 121 -27.66 -13.05 -1.01
CA GLY A 121 -28.44 -12.22 -0.10
C GLY A 121 -27.59 -11.06 0.40
N SER A 122 -28.26 -9.96 0.73
CA SER A 122 -27.70 -8.67 1.17
C SER A 122 -26.27 -8.75 1.70
N GLN A 123 -25.33 -8.15 0.96
CA GLN A 123 -23.95 -8.00 1.39
C GLN A 123 -23.92 -7.40 2.80
N PRO A 124 -23.25 -8.01 3.80
CA PRO A 124 -23.11 -7.37 5.09
C PRO A 124 -22.42 -6.03 4.90
N SER A 125 -23.03 -4.97 5.42
CA SER A 125 -22.41 -3.65 5.44
C SER A 125 -21.23 -3.72 6.40
N TYR A 126 -20.01 -3.73 5.85
CA TYR A 126 -18.80 -3.59 6.64
C TYR A 126 -18.71 -2.15 7.14
N GLN A 127 -18.92 -1.94 8.44
CA GLN A 127 -18.43 -0.73 9.11
C GLN A 127 -16.95 -0.96 9.44
N ALA A 128 -16.07 -0.28 8.70
CA ALA A 128 -14.67 -0.20 9.08
C ALA A 128 -14.57 0.42 10.48
N PRO A 129 -13.83 -0.18 11.42
CA PRO A 129 -13.59 0.46 12.71
C PRO A 129 -12.91 1.81 12.47
N GLN A 130 -13.51 2.88 13.01
CA GLN A 130 -12.89 4.20 13.00
C GLN A 130 -11.66 4.13 13.93
N PRO A 131 -10.43 4.38 13.43
CA PRO A 131 -9.26 4.44 14.30
C PRO A 131 -9.45 5.58 15.30
N SER A 132 -9.52 5.25 16.61
CA SER A 132 -9.50 6.26 17.68
C SER A 132 -8.06 6.73 17.88
N TYR A 133 -7.58 7.59 16.98
CA TYR A 133 -6.31 8.26 17.19
C TYR A 133 -6.49 9.37 18.22
N GLN A 134 -5.93 9.18 19.41
CA GLN A 134 -5.78 10.25 20.39
C GLN A 134 -4.37 10.85 20.24
N PRO A 135 -4.21 12.06 19.68
CA PRO A 135 -2.91 12.70 19.60
C PRO A 135 -2.36 12.95 21.02
N PRO A 136 -1.05 12.77 21.26
CA PRO A 136 -0.45 13.10 22.54
C PRO A 136 -0.62 14.60 22.85
N GLN A 137 -1.02 14.91 24.07
CA GLN A 137 -1.13 16.28 24.56
C GLN A 137 0.29 16.87 24.69
N PRO A 138 0.61 18.01 24.07
CA PRO A 138 1.91 18.63 24.24
C PRO A 138 2.08 19.12 25.69
N SER A 139 3.19 18.72 26.31
CA SER A 139 3.63 19.26 27.59
C SER A 139 4.48 20.50 27.32
N TYR A 140 4.08 21.63 27.88
CA TYR A 140 4.88 22.86 27.87
C TYR A 140 5.64 22.95 29.19
N LEU A 141 6.98 22.99 29.11
CA LEU A 141 7.88 23.37 30.20
C LEU A 141 8.28 24.84 30.08
#